data_AF-A0A6G2QTA1-F1
#
_entry.id   AF-A0A6G2QTA1-F1
#
_cell.length_a   1.000
_cell.length_b   1.000
_cell.length_c   1.000
_cell.angle_alpha   90.00
_cell.angle_beta   90.00
_cell.angle_gamma   90.00
#
_symmetry.space_group_name_H-M   'P 1'
#
loop_
_entity.id
_entity.type
_entity.pdbx_description
1 polymer ?
#
loop_
_entity_poly.entity_id
_entity_poly.type
_entity_poly.pdbx_seq_one_letter_code
_entity_poly.pdbx_strand_id
1 'polypeptide(L)' 'LTRAAVRVCAALRDLGHPSGPADAREISRLASDLARLRGLPAAGRGELVEAVQTVLAQGEPYGRGRAVARAME' A
#
# COMPACT_ATOMS: atom_id res chain seq x y z
N LEU A 1 -9.33 3.44 5.05
CA LEU A 1 -8.16 2.91 4.32
C LEU A 1 -7.32 4.00 3.65
N THR A 2 -7.92 4.93 2.92
CA THR A 2 -7.20 6.00 2.20
C THR A 2 -6.23 6.79 3.08
N ARG A 3 -6.62 7.18 4.30
CA ARG A 3 -5.69 7.86 5.24
C ARG A 3 -4.48 6.98 5.61
N ALA A 4 -4.67 5.67 5.77
CA ALA A 4 -3.56 4.76 6.06
C ALA A 4 -2.62 4.63 4.86
N ALA A 5 -3.17 4.47 3.64
CA ALA A 5 -2.38 4.45 2.41
C ALA A 5 -1.58 5.75 2.21
N VAL A 6 -2.20 6.91 2.46
CA VAL A 6 -1.50 8.22 2.39
C VAL A 6 -0.35 8.30 3.40
N ARG A 7 -0.53 7.79 4.63
CA ARG A 7 0.54 7.76 5.64
C ARG A 7 1.70 6.87 5.22
N VAL A 8 1.44 5.68 4.67
CA VAL A 8 2.49 4.81 4.12
C VAL A 8 3.24 5.51 3.01
N CYS A 9 2.54 6.15 2.06
CA CYS A 9 3.18 6.89 0.97
C CYS A 9 4.01 8.08 1.49
N ALA A 10 3.57 8.74 2.56
CA ALA A 10 4.33 9.81 3.21
C ALA A 10 5.60 9.28 3.89
N ALA A 11 5.50 8.25 4.72
CA ALA A 11 6.65 7.62 5.35
C ALA A 11 7.65 7.10 4.32
N LEU A 12 7.17 6.58 3.20
CA LEU A 12 8.03 6.10 2.11
C LEU A 12 8.78 7.24 1.41
N ARG A 13 8.16 8.43 1.28
CA ARG A 13 8.86 9.65 0.83
C ARG A 13 9.90 10.10 1.84
N ASP A 14 9.60 10.03 3.14
CA ASP A 14 10.56 10.39 4.20
C ASP A 14 11.77 9.45 4.21
N LEU A 15 11.60 8.22 3.74
CA LEU A 15 12.68 7.25 3.50
C LEU A 15 13.44 7.46 2.17
N GLY A 16 13.12 8.52 1.41
CA GLY A 16 13.78 8.85 0.15
C GLY A 16 13.24 8.12 -1.09
N HIS A 17 12.08 7.46 -0.98
CA HIS A 17 11.48 6.73 -2.11
C HIS A 17 10.28 7.48 -2.71
N PRO A 18 10.21 7.63 -4.04
CA PRO A 18 9.14 8.40 -4.69
C PRO A 18 7.80 7.70 -4.51
N SER A 19 6.84 8.39 -3.88
CA SER A 19 5.47 7.92 -3.73
C SER A 19 4.47 9.07 -3.67
N GLY A 20 3.26 8.90 -4.19
CA GLY A 20 2.29 9.99 -4.33
C GLY A 20 0.82 9.60 -4.17
N PRO A 21 -0.10 10.55 -4.39
CA PRO A 21 -1.54 10.33 -4.28
C PRO A 21 -2.08 9.23 -5.22
N ALA A 22 -1.43 9.02 -6.37
CA ALA A 22 -1.78 7.95 -7.30
C ALA A 22 -1.60 6.58 -6.65
N ASP A 23 -0.47 6.35 -5.97
CA ASP A 23 -0.22 5.10 -5.23
C ASP A 23 -1.24 4.91 -4.12
N ALA A 24 -1.53 5.96 -3.35
CA ALA A 24 -2.49 5.88 -2.25
C ALA A 24 -3.91 5.55 -2.74
N ARG A 25 -4.31 6.10 -3.90
CA ARG A 25 -5.57 5.76 -4.57
C ARG A 25 -5.57 4.30 -5.00
N GLU A 26 -4.49 3.85 -5.63
CA GLU A 26 -4.39 2.50 -6.16
C GLU A 26 -4.39 1.45 -5.03
N ILE A 27 -3.65 1.67 -3.95
CA ILE A 27 -3.68 0.84 -2.73
C ILE A 27 -5.11 0.76 -2.17
N SER A 28 -5.82 1.89 -2.08
CA SER A 28 -7.18 1.94 -1.53
C SER A 28 -8.19 1.19 -2.42
N ARG A 29 -8.04 1.32 -3.73
CA ARG A 29 -8.84 0.60 -4.74
C ARG A 29 -8.59 -0.89 -4.62
N LEU A 30 -7.33 -1.31 -4.73
CA LEU A 30 -6.93 -2.71 -4.70
C LEU A 30 -7.33 -3.39 -3.38
N ALA A 31 -7.15 -2.74 -2.24
CA ALA A 31 -7.61 -3.28 -0.96
C ALA A 31 -9.14 -3.54 -0.96
N SER A 32 -9.92 -2.61 -1.53
CA SER A 32 -11.37 -2.78 -1.66
C SER A 32 -11.74 -3.91 -2.62
N ASP A 33 -11.00 -4.06 -3.71
CA ASP A 33 -11.18 -5.16 -4.67
C ASP A 33 -10.85 -6.52 -4.01
N LEU A 34 -9.79 -6.59 -3.19
CA LEU A 34 -9.44 -7.78 -2.42
C LEU A 34 -10.55 -8.17 -1.44
N ALA A 35 -11.13 -7.21 -0.71
CA ALA A 35 -12.25 -7.47 0.18
C ALA A 35 -13.46 -8.04 -0.59
N ARG A 36 -13.75 -7.48 -1.77
CA ARG A 36 -14.83 -7.97 -2.63
C ARG A 36 -14.57 -9.40 -3.10
N LEU A 37 -13.35 -9.71 -3.55
CA LEU A 37 -12.96 -11.06 -3.95
C LEU A 37 -13.04 -12.07 -2.80
N ARG A 38 -12.83 -11.61 -1.56
CA ARG A 38 -12.90 -12.43 -0.34
C ARG A 38 -14.30 -12.50 0.29
N GLY A 39 -15.30 -11.85 -0.28
CA GLY A 39 -16.65 -11.78 0.29
C GLY A 39 -16.72 -11.05 1.64
N LEU A 40 -15.77 -10.15 1.92
CA LEU A 40 -15.73 -9.35 3.13
C LEU A 40 -16.62 -8.09 2.99
N PRO A 41 -17.24 -7.61 4.08
CA PRO A 41 -18.09 -6.41 4.02
C PRO A 41 -17.29 -5.13 3.74
N ALA A 42 -16.00 -5.13 4.09
CA ALA A 42 -15.07 -4.04 3.82
C ALA A 42 -13.63 -4.55 3.93
N ALA A 43 -12.69 -3.80 3.36
CA ALA A 43 -11.28 -4.10 3.47
C ALA A 43 -10.72 -3.76 4.86
N GLY A 44 -9.96 -4.69 5.40
CA GLY A 44 -9.30 -4.60 6.70
C GLY A 44 -7.79 -4.39 6.57
N ARG A 45 -7.07 -4.78 7.62
CA ARG A 45 -5.61 -4.69 7.65
C ARG A 45 -4.95 -5.63 6.65
N GLY A 46 -5.46 -6.85 6.51
CA GLY A 46 -4.89 -7.86 5.60
C GLY A 46 -4.91 -7.37 4.15
N GLU A 47 -6.06 -6.89 3.70
CA GLU A 47 -6.24 -6.34 2.35
C GLU A 47 -5.36 -5.10 2.12
N LEU A 48 -5.21 -4.25 3.14
CA LEU A 48 -4.31 -3.09 3.06
C LEU A 48 -2.85 -3.50 2.90
N VAL A 49 -2.38 -4.45 3.71
CA VAL A 49 -0.98 -4.93 3.69
C VAL A 49 -0.64 -5.51 2.33
N GLU A 50 -1.50 -6.38 1.82
CA GLU A 50 -1.32 -7.00 0.51
C GLU A 50 -1.36 -5.97 -0.61
N ALA A 51 -2.34 -5.05 -0.60
CA ALA A 51 -2.43 -3.99 -1.59
C ALA A 51 -1.19 -3.08 -1.60
N VAL A 52 -0.65 -2.74 -0.42
CA VAL A 52 0.60 -1.97 -0.31
C VAL A 52 1.77 -2.72 -0.94
N GLN A 53 1.93 -4.01 -0.62
CA GLN A 53 3.01 -4.82 -1.18
C GLN A 53 2.88 -4.97 -2.71
N THR A 54 1.67 -5.21 -3.21
CA THR A 54 1.42 -5.33 -4.65
C THR A 54 1.71 -4.03 -5.39
N VAL A 55 1.27 -2.88 -4.87
CA VAL A 55 1.41 -1.59 -5.58
C VAL A 55 2.84 -1.04 -5.48
N LEU A 56 3.49 -1.19 -4.32
CA LEU A 56 4.73 -0.47 -4.02
C LEU A 56 6.00 -1.33 -4.02
N ALA A 57 5.87 -2.66 -3.92
CA ALA A 57 7.03 -3.55 -3.83
C ALA A 57 7.15 -4.53 -5.01
N GLN A 58 6.04 -4.90 -5.66
CA GLN A 58 6.04 -5.84 -6.78
C GLN A 58 6.72 -5.21 -8.02
N GLY A 59 7.70 -5.91 -8.60
CA GLY A 59 8.35 -5.49 -9.86
C GLY A 59 9.35 -4.34 -9.74
N GLU A 60 9.65 -3.87 -8.52
CA GLU A 60 10.64 -2.81 -8.31
C GLU A 60 12.08 -3.38 -8.26
N PRO A 61 12.94 -3.10 -9.26
CA PRO A 61 14.27 -3.70 -9.36
C PRO A 61 15.23 -3.28 -8.22
N TYR A 62 14.95 -2.20 -7.49
CA TYR A 62 15.87 -1.67 -6.47
C TYR A 62 15.59 -2.15 -5.03
N GLY A 63 14.76 -3.18 -4.82
CA GLY A 63 14.59 -3.77 -3.49
C GLY A 63 13.84 -2.88 -2.49
N ARG A 64 12.90 -2.06 -3.00
CA ARG A 64 12.06 -1.13 -2.24
C ARG A 64 11.23 -1.80 -1.13
N GLY A 65 11.08 -3.12 -1.16
CA GLY A 65 10.33 -3.91 -0.16
C GLY A 65 10.74 -3.64 1.30
N ARG A 66 12.03 -3.40 1.60
CA ARG A 66 12.46 -3.05 2.97
C ARG A 66 11.98 -1.68 3.42
N ALA A 67 12.00 -0.69 2.52
CA ALA A 67 11.48 0.64 2.82
C ALA A 67 9.96 0.63 2.97
N VAL A 68 9.26 -0.18 2.16
CA VAL A 68 7.82 -0.42 2.30
C VAL A 68 7.50 -1.04 3.66
N ALA A 69 8.23 -2.09 4.06
CA ALA A 69 8.05 -2.71 5.38
C ALA A 69 8.21 -1.69 6.52
N ARG A 70 9.27 -0.86 6.47
CA ARG A 70 9.51 0.21 7.45
C ARG A 70 8.45 1.32 7.43
N ALA A 71 7.89 1.63 6.26
CA ALA A 71 6.82 2.61 6.13
C ALA A 71 5.44 2.11 6.66
N MET A 72 5.33 0.82 6.96
CA MET A 72 4.11 0.18 7.47
C MET A 72 4.14 -0.08 8.98
N GLU A 73 5.28 0.15 9.64
CA GLU A 73 5.44 0.16 11.10
C GLU A 73 4.71 1.35 11.74
#